data_AF-A0A920GEC7-F1
#
_entry.id   AF-A0A920GEC7-F1
#
_cell.length_a   1.000
_cell.length_b   1.000
_cell.length_c   1.000
_cell.angle_alpha   90.00
_cell.angle_beta   90.00
_cell.angle_gamma   90.00
#
_symmetry.space_group_name_H-M   'P 1'
#
loop_
_entity.id
_entity.type
_entity.pdbx_description
1 polymer ?
#
loop_
_entity_poly.entity_id
_entity_poly.type
_entity_poly.pdbx_seq_one_letter_code
_entity_poly.pdbx_strand_id
1 'polypeptide(L)'
;MPFPPLQRGTLTTLQVNLGYRCNQSCSHCHVNAGPSRTEMMSAELVALIPAVLERRAIRCLDLTGGAPELHSDFRSLVCSARDQGSR
;
A
#
# COMPACT_ATOMS: atom_id res chain seq x y z
N MET A 1 -22.31 -21.48 -25.41
CA MET A 1 -22.21 -20.01 -25.24
C MET A 1 -20.79 -19.68 -24.85
N PRO A 2 -20.04 -18.90 -25.64
CA PRO A 2 -18.74 -18.39 -25.20
C PRO A 2 -18.94 -17.30 -24.13
N PHE A 3 -18.01 -17.23 -23.18
CA PHE A 3 -17.98 -16.18 -22.17
C PHE A 3 -17.71 -14.81 -22.85
N PRO A 4 -18.35 -13.71 -22.40
CA PRO A 4 -18.16 -12.41 -23.03
C PRO A 4 -16.72 -11.90 -22.88
N PRO A 5 -16.21 -11.10 -23.84
CA PRO A 5 -14.88 -10.53 -23.75
C PRO A 5 -14.76 -9.59 -22.54
N LEU A 6 -13.75 -9.81 -21.70
CA LEU A 6 -13.46 -8.96 -20.54
C LEU A 6 -12.81 -7.65 -21.00
N GLN A 7 -13.32 -6.53 -20.51
CA GLN A 7 -12.71 -5.20 -20.68
C GLN A 7 -12.17 -4.73 -19.34
N ARG A 8 -10.91 -4.27 -19.33
CA ARG A 8 -10.27 -3.72 -18.12
C ARG A 8 -10.85 -2.33 -17.83
N GLY A 9 -11.29 -2.11 -16.59
CA GLY A 9 -11.64 -0.78 -16.09
C GLY A 9 -10.42 0.12 -15.83
N THR A 10 -10.67 1.41 -15.62
CA THR A 10 -9.61 2.38 -15.26
C THR A 10 -9.00 2.05 -13.90
N LEU A 11 -7.68 2.12 -13.79
CA LEU A 11 -6.97 1.96 -12.53
C LEU A 11 -7.10 3.23 -11.68
N THR A 12 -7.78 3.14 -10.54
CA THR A 12 -8.10 4.30 -9.68
C THR A 12 -7.39 4.29 -8.33
N THR A 13 -6.91 3.12 -7.89
CA THR A 13 -6.29 2.93 -6.57
C THR A 13 -5.01 2.13 -6.68
N LEU A 14 -3.97 2.58 -5.99
CA LEU A 14 -2.77 1.80 -5.72
C LEU A 14 -2.83 1.36 -4.26
N GLN A 15 -3.00 0.06 -4.01
CA GLN A 15 -2.89 -0.51 -2.67
C GLN A 15 -1.46 -1.01 -2.44
N VAL A 16 -0.85 -0.60 -1.33
CA VAL A 16 0.52 -0.95 -0.98
C VAL A 16 0.56 -1.60 0.39
N ASN A 17 1.23 -2.74 0.50
CA ASN A 17 1.52 -3.38 1.77
C ASN A 17 2.92 -2.94 2.23
N LEU A 18 3.00 -2.17 3.31
CA LEU A 18 4.27 -1.63 3.83
C LEU A 18 5.08 -2.66 4.63
N GLY A 19 4.48 -3.78 5.03
CA GLY A 19 5.13 -4.80 5.83
C GLY A 19 4.14 -5.59 6.68
N TYR A 20 4.66 -6.58 7.43
CA TYR A 20 3.86 -7.48 8.26
C TYR A 20 3.99 -7.21 9.77
N ARG A 21 4.79 -6.22 10.17
CA ARG A 21 4.86 -5.79 11.57
C ARG A 21 3.52 -5.19 11.99
N CYS A 22 2.96 -5.70 13.08
CA CYS A 22 1.74 -5.19 13.70
C CYS A 22 1.93 -5.14 15.21
N ASN A 23 1.25 -4.23 15.90
CA ASN A 23 1.27 -4.18 17.37
C ASN A 23 0.31 -5.20 18.03
N GLN A 24 -0.44 -5.96 17.22
CA GLN A 24 -1.40 -6.97 17.66
C GLN A 24 -1.29 -8.23 16.80
N SER A 25 -1.75 -9.36 17.35
CA SER A 25 -1.84 -10.66 16.64
C SER A 25 -3.31 -11.09 16.57
N CYS A 26 -4.01 -10.73 15.49
CA CYS A 26 -5.43 -11.04 15.34
C CYS A 26 -5.63 -12.50 14.87
N SER A 27 -6.58 -13.22 15.47
CA SER A 27 -6.89 -14.62 15.14
C SER A 27 -7.39 -14.84 13.71
N HIS A 28 -7.86 -13.79 13.06
CA HIS A 28 -8.39 -13.80 11.69
C HIS A 28 -7.49 -13.00 10.72
N CYS A 29 -6.21 -12.81 11.06
CA CYS A 29 -5.28 -12.08 10.19
C CYS A 29 -4.91 -12.92 8.95
N HIS A 30 -5.42 -12.55 7.78
CA HIS A 30 -5.20 -13.28 6.53
C HIS A 30 -3.72 -13.38 6.09
N VAL A 31 -2.86 -12.45 6.52
CA VAL A 31 -1.41 -12.43 6.22
C VAL A 31 -0.54 -12.84 7.41
N ASN A 32 -1.15 -13.20 8.55
CA ASN A 32 -0.44 -13.56 9.78
C ASN A 32 0.59 -12.48 10.22
N ALA A 33 0.18 -11.21 10.13
CA ALA A 33 0.92 -10.08 10.66
C ALA A 33 0.95 -10.13 12.20
N GLY A 34 1.99 -9.55 12.81
CA GLY A 34 2.13 -9.57 14.26
C GLY A 34 3.39 -8.88 14.80
N PRO A 35 3.55 -8.82 16.13
CA PRO A 35 4.66 -8.11 16.78
C PRO A 35 6.04 -8.69 16.50
N SER A 36 6.11 -9.99 16.21
CA SER A 36 7.36 -10.71 15.92
C SER A 36 7.78 -10.64 14.44
N ARG A 37 6.94 -10.08 13.56
CA ARG A 37 7.24 -9.93 12.14
C ARG A 37 8.21 -8.78 11.92
N THR A 38 9.14 -8.97 10.98
CA THR A 38 10.20 -8.01 10.65
C THR A 38 10.19 -7.62 9.18
N GLU A 39 9.37 -8.26 8.36
CA GLU A 39 9.23 -7.95 6.95
C GLU A 39 8.62 -6.56 6.78
N MET A 40 9.40 -5.66 6.16
CA MET A 40 9.04 -4.29 5.89
C MET A 40 9.54 -3.92 4.49
N MET A 41 8.82 -3.04 3.79
CA MET A 41 9.34 -2.45 2.56
C MET A 41 10.64 -1.69 2.86
N SER A 42 11.56 -1.67 1.89
CA SER A 42 12.75 -0.85 2.02
C SER A 42 12.45 0.61 1.69
N ALA A 43 13.25 1.54 2.20
CA ALA A 43 13.08 2.97 1.94
C ALA A 43 13.15 3.29 0.44
N GLU A 44 13.98 2.58 -0.31
CA GLU A 44 14.10 2.72 -1.77
C GLU A 44 12.80 2.35 -2.47
N LEU A 45 12.13 1.27 -2.04
CA LEU A 45 10.84 0.88 -2.61
C LEU A 45 9.72 1.84 -2.22
N VAL A 46 9.71 2.33 -0.98
CA VAL A 46 8.74 3.34 -0.52
C VAL A 46 8.86 4.61 -1.36
N ALA A 47 10.08 5.04 -1.68
CA ALA A 47 10.34 6.21 -2.52
C ALA A 47 9.83 6.08 -3.97
N LEU A 48 9.57 4.86 -4.46
CA LEU A 48 8.98 4.65 -5.78
C LEU A 48 7.46 4.89 -5.80
N ILE A 49 6.78 4.83 -4.66
CA ILE A 49 5.31 4.90 -4.59
C ILE A 49 4.79 6.23 -5.17
N PRO A 50 5.30 7.42 -4.78
CA PRO A 50 4.83 8.67 -5.35
C PRO A 50 5.09 8.77 -6.86
N ALA A 51 6.23 8.23 -7.34
CA ALA A 51 6.52 8.18 -8.77
C ALA A 51 5.54 7.30 -9.55
N VAL A 52 5.05 6.21 -8.96
CA VAL A 52 4.02 5.36 -9.57
C VAL A 52 2.67 6.07 -9.61
N LEU A 53 2.27 6.75 -8.53
CA LEU A 53 1.02 7.52 -8.47
C LEU A 53 0.97 8.57 -9.58
N GLU A 54 2.04 9.35 -9.72
CA GLU A 54 2.18 10.36 -10.77
C GLU A 54 2.13 9.75 -12.18
N ARG A 55 3.00 8.76 -12.46
CA ARG A 55 3.10 8.13 -13.79
C ARG A 55 1.83 7.43 -14.25
N ARG A 56 0.98 7.01 -13.32
CA ARG A 56 -0.28 6.31 -13.60
C ARG A 56 -1.51 7.19 -13.38
N ALA A 57 -1.33 8.46 -13.02
CA ALA A 57 -2.40 9.39 -12.66
C ALA A 57 -3.39 8.81 -11.64
N ILE A 58 -2.88 8.01 -10.69
CA ILE A 58 -3.68 7.38 -9.63
C ILE A 58 -3.85 8.40 -8.51
N ARG A 59 -5.10 8.57 -8.04
CA ARG A 59 -5.43 9.56 -7.01
C ARG A 59 -5.78 8.95 -5.65
N CYS A 60 -5.88 7.63 -5.55
CA CYS A 60 -6.10 6.94 -4.28
C CYS A 60 -4.90 6.06 -3.95
N LEU A 61 -4.26 6.33 -2.81
CA LEU A 61 -3.23 5.47 -2.25
C LEU A 61 -3.81 4.76 -1.03
N ASP A 62 -3.90 3.44 -1.07
CA ASP A 62 -4.38 2.63 0.04
C ASP A 62 -3.19 1.96 0.73
N LEU A 63 -2.91 2.37 1.97
CA LEU A 63 -1.78 1.88 2.75
C LEU A 63 -2.24 0.76 3.69
N THR A 64 -1.67 -0.41 3.50
CA THR A 64 -2.04 -1.67 4.16
C THR A 64 -0.80 -2.38 4.71
N GLY A 65 -1.00 -3.56 5.31
CA GLY A 65 0.06 -4.39 5.87
C GLY A 65 -0.38 -5.04 7.17
N GLY A 66 0.56 -5.17 8.11
CA GLY A 66 0.23 -5.25 9.52
C GLY A 66 -0.36 -3.92 9.99
N ALA A 67 0.39 -3.17 10.78
CA ALA A 67 0.06 -1.80 11.14
C ALA A 67 0.97 -0.86 10.33
N PRO A 68 0.51 -0.33 9.17
CA PRO A 68 1.35 0.47 8.27
C PRO A 68 1.98 1.70 8.93
N GLU A 69 1.34 2.26 9.95
CA GLU A 69 1.83 3.37 10.76
C GLU A 69 3.10 3.05 11.57
N LEU A 70 3.45 1.77 11.73
CA LEU A 70 4.69 1.33 12.38
C LEU A 70 5.91 1.38 11.45
N HIS A 71 5.71 1.64 10.16
CA HIS A 71 6.81 1.85 9.21
C HIS A 71 7.47 3.21 9.44
N SER A 72 8.80 3.28 9.50
CA SER A 72 9.54 4.53 9.75
C SER A 72 9.19 5.63 8.74
N ASP A 73 9.04 5.26 7.48
CA ASP A 73 8.74 6.19 6.39
C ASP A 73 7.26 6.50 6.21
N PHE A 74 6.36 5.93 7.02
CA PHE A 74 4.90 6.08 6.86
C PHE A 74 4.50 7.55 6.74
N ARG A 75 4.99 8.40 7.66
CA ARG A 75 4.66 9.82 7.70
C ARG A 75 5.16 10.56 6.46
N SER A 76 6.39 10.27 6.04
CA SER A 76 7.00 10.89 4.86
C SER A 76 6.22 10.52 3.59
N LEU A 77 5.86 9.25 3.45
CA LEU A 77 5.05 8.74 2.34
C LEU A 77 3.68 9.42 2.28
N VAL A 78 2.97 9.50 3.41
CA VAL A 78 1.64 10.14 3.48
C VAL A 78 1.73 11.63 3.10
N CYS A 79 2.73 12.35 3.60
CA CYS A 79 2.95 13.75 3.24
C CYS A 79 3.21 13.89 1.73
N SER A 80 4.14 13.11 1.17
CA SER A 80 4.47 13.15 -0.25
C SER A 80 3.26 12.83 -1.15
N ALA A 81 2.45 11.83 -0.79
CA ALA A 81 1.25 11.50 -1.53
C ALA A 81 0.18 12.61 -1.47
N ARG A 82 0.03 13.26 -0.30
CA ARG A 82 -0.90 14.39 -0.11
C ARG A 82 -0.48 15.61 -0.91
N ASP A 83 0.81 15.93 -0.95
CA ASP A 83 1.34 17.07 -1.72
C ASP A 83 1.11 16.91 -3.23
N GLN A 84 1.00 15.66 -3.71
CA GLN A 84 0.64 15.34 -5.09
C GLN A 84 -0.88 15.31 -5.35
N GLY A 85 -1.69 15.57 -4.32
CA GLY A 85 -3.15 15.54 -4.39
C GLY A 85 -3.74 14.13 -4.44
N SER A 86 -3.04 13.14 -3.86
CA SER A 86 -3.63 11.82 -3.61
C SER A 86 -4.43 11.81 -2.30
N ARG A 87 -5.53 11.05 -2.29
CA ARG A 87 -6.35 10.81 -1.10
C ARG A 87 -5.87 9.62 -0.30
#